data_AF-A0A6N6RR71-F1
#
_entry.id   AF-A0A6N6RR71-F1
#
_cell.length_a   1.000
_cell.length_b   1.000
_cell.length_c   1.000
_cell.angle_alpha   90.00
_cell.angle_beta   90.00
_cell.angle_gamma   90.00
#
_symmetry.space_group_name_H-M   'P 1'
#
loop_
_entity.id
_entity.type
_entity.pdbx_description
1 polymer ?
#
loop_
_entity_poly.entity_id
_entity_poly.type
_entity_poly.pdbx_seq_one_letter_code
_entity_poly.pdbx_strand_id
1 'polypeptide(L)'
;MWLNSEQLPIAKRFFPVALLLISMLGSGWFYWESDSKVEQLLTSKEWQSMSTVRIDTDYDDMGPLKRADIKSNVVYLPNKTYSKSSTLTLFSGPSENVLPLTINVMETGNWDYSGDYLLIDPTEFKDVTANDNKDFSGSQKKLIMRVFKMDAQQSKRVDVVNDKTLLLTSLNYGSGILFSH
;
A
#
# COMPACT_ATOMS: atom_id res chain seq x y z
N MET A 1 -11.52 -51.35 56.45
CA MET A 1 -10.26 -50.73 55.98
C MET A 1 -10.58 -50.09 54.63
N TRP A 2 -10.73 -48.77 54.62
CA TRP A 2 -11.16 -47.99 53.45
C TRP A 2 -9.98 -47.74 52.52
N LEU A 3 -10.07 -48.15 51.25
CA LEU A 3 -9.23 -47.68 50.15
C LEU A 3 -9.96 -47.92 48.82
N ASN A 4 -10.91 -47.04 48.52
CA ASN A 4 -11.44 -46.89 47.16
C ASN A 4 -10.32 -46.30 46.29
N SER A 5 -9.69 -47.15 45.48
CA SER A 5 -8.74 -46.72 44.45
C SER A 5 -9.46 -46.64 43.11
N GLU A 6 -10.34 -45.66 42.95
CA GLU A 6 -10.74 -45.21 41.62
C GLU A 6 -9.57 -44.42 41.01
N GLN A 7 -8.54 -45.15 40.57
CA GLN A 7 -7.51 -44.61 39.71
C GLN A 7 -8.17 -44.30 38.36
N LEU A 8 -8.61 -43.05 38.20
CA LEU A 8 -9.02 -42.52 36.90
C LEU A 8 -7.94 -42.90 35.87
N PRO A 9 -8.29 -43.56 34.75
CA PRO A 9 -7.32 -44.04 33.79
C PRO A 9 -6.47 -42.85 33.36
N ILE A 10 -5.15 -43.01 33.43
CA ILE A 10 -4.14 -41.97 33.18
C ILE A 10 -4.44 -41.18 31.88
N ALA A 11 -5.06 -41.83 30.90
CA ALA A 11 -5.59 -41.24 29.68
C ALA A 11 -6.57 -40.06 29.88
N LYS A 12 -7.50 -40.13 30.85
CA LYS A 12 -8.45 -39.04 31.16
C LYS A 12 -7.76 -37.82 31.79
N ARG A 13 -6.63 -38.03 32.47
CA ARG A 13 -5.85 -36.95 33.09
C ARG A 13 -5.08 -36.11 32.06
N PHE A 14 -4.61 -36.73 30.98
CA PHE A 14 -3.87 -36.04 29.92
C PHE A 14 -4.73 -35.51 28.77
N PHE A 15 -5.99 -35.96 28.68
CA PHE A 15 -6.96 -35.47 27.70
C PHE A 15 -7.11 -33.92 27.65
N PRO A 16 -7.30 -33.21 28.78
CA PRO A 16 -7.39 -31.74 28.74
C PRO A 16 -6.09 -31.07 28.29
N VAL A 17 -4.93 -31.65 28.59
CA VAL A 17 -3.62 -31.12 28.16
C VAL A 17 -3.44 -31.31 26.65
N ALA A 18 -3.83 -32.47 26.12
CA ALA A 18 -3.81 -32.75 24.68
C ALA A 18 -4.76 -31.80 23.92
N LEU A 19 -5.96 -31.57 24.46
CA LEU A 19 -6.93 -30.62 23.88
C LEU A 19 -6.38 -29.18 23.87
N LEU A 20 -5.69 -28.78 24.94
CA LEU A 20 -5.08 -27.45 25.04
C LEU A 20 -3.94 -27.28 24.03
N LEU A 21 -3.08 -28.29 23.87
CA LEU A 21 -2.02 -28.30 22.86
C LEU A 21 -2.58 -28.22 21.44
N ILE A 22 -3.62 -28.98 21.12
CA ILE A 22 -4.28 -28.92 19.80
C ILE A 22 -4.90 -27.53 19.58
N SER A 23 -5.51 -26.94 20.60
CA SER A 23 -6.08 -25.59 20.52
C SER A 23 -5.00 -24.52 20.30
N MET A 24 -3.87 -24.62 21.01
CA MET A 24 -2.72 -23.73 20.81
C MET A 24 -2.13 -23.86 19.41
N LEU A 25 -1.94 -25.09 18.92
CA LEU A 25 -1.42 -25.34 17.59
C LEU A 25 -2.39 -24.87 16.50
N GLY A 26 -3.68 -25.14 16.64
CA GLY A 26 -4.71 -24.70 15.71
C GLY A 26 -4.84 -23.17 15.66
N SER A 27 -4.81 -22.51 16.82
CA SER A 27 -4.85 -21.05 16.90
C SER A 27 -3.59 -20.41 16.32
N GLY A 28 -2.41 -20.99 16.59
CA GLY A 28 -1.14 -20.55 16.02
C GLY A 28 -1.09 -20.72 14.51
N TRP A 29 -1.59 -21.84 13.98
CA TRP A 29 -1.69 -22.09 12.54
C TRP A 29 -2.61 -21.07 11.86
N PHE A 30 -3.80 -20.86 12.43
CA PHE A 30 -4.77 -19.91 11.89
C PHE A 30 -4.25 -18.47 11.92
N TYR A 31 -3.51 -18.10 12.96
CA TYR A 31 -2.89 -16.78 13.05
C TYR A 31 -1.77 -16.58 12.02
N TRP A 32 -0.99 -17.62 11.71
CA TRP A 32 0.08 -17.51 10.72
C TRP A 32 -0.45 -17.28 9.31
N GLU A 33 -1.57 -17.92 8.97
CA GLU A 33 -2.28 -17.74 7.69
C GLU A 33 -3.13 -16.45 7.66
N SER A 34 -3.27 -15.76 8.80
CA SER A 34 -4.19 -14.63 8.93
C SER A 34 -3.61 -13.34 8.36
N ASP A 35 -4.48 -12.63 7.63
CA ASP A 35 -4.35 -11.24 7.18
C ASP A 35 -3.76 -10.26 8.23
N SER A 36 -3.96 -10.56 9.52
CA SER A 36 -3.47 -9.76 10.65
C SER A 36 -1.96 -9.53 10.65
N LYS A 37 -1.15 -10.46 10.15
CA LYS A 37 0.30 -10.28 10.07
C LYS A 37 0.67 -9.19 9.06
N VAL A 38 -0.02 -9.14 7.93
CA VAL A 38 0.22 -8.15 6.87
C VAL A 38 -0.29 -6.78 7.31
N GLU A 39 -1.44 -6.71 7.97
CA GLU A 39 -1.92 -5.46 8.57
C GLU A 39 -0.94 -4.88 9.60
N GLN A 40 -0.40 -5.73 10.46
CA GLN A 40 0.61 -5.32 11.43
C GLN A 40 1.89 -4.84 10.72
N LEU A 41 2.30 -5.53 9.66
CA LEU A 41 3.45 -5.12 8.85
C LEU A 41 3.22 -3.75 8.20
N LEU A 42 2.07 -3.55 7.55
CA LEU A 42 1.68 -2.30 6.90
C LEU A 42 1.68 -1.11 7.87
N THR A 43 1.18 -1.31 9.09
CA THR A 43 1.06 -0.25 10.11
C THR A 43 2.33 -0.01 10.92
N SER A 44 3.32 -0.90 10.85
CA SER A 44 4.54 -0.80 11.66
C SER A 44 5.57 0.19 11.12
N LYS A 45 5.45 0.63 9.85
CA LYS A 45 6.51 1.37 9.13
C LYS A 45 5.93 2.38 8.17
N GLU A 46 6.77 3.34 7.79
CA GLU A 46 6.55 4.18 6.63
C GLU A 46 7.01 3.44 5.37
N TRP A 47 6.23 3.58 4.31
CA TRP A 47 6.47 2.90 3.04
C TRP A 47 6.76 3.92 1.95
N GLN A 48 7.81 3.65 1.17
CA GLN A 48 8.20 4.46 0.03
C GLN A 48 7.90 3.73 -1.26
N SER A 49 7.56 4.49 -2.30
CA SER A 49 7.41 3.99 -3.66
C SER A 49 7.96 4.97 -4.67
N MET A 50 8.44 4.42 -5.78
CA MET A 50 8.99 5.14 -6.90
C MET A 50 8.38 4.57 -8.17
N SER A 51 7.84 5.43 -9.02
CA SER A 51 7.34 5.06 -10.35
C SER A 51 7.78 6.08 -11.38
N THR A 52 8.14 5.60 -12.56
CA THR A 52 8.47 6.45 -13.72
C THR A 52 7.57 6.06 -14.86
N VAL A 53 6.76 7.02 -15.31
CA VAL A 53 5.88 6.87 -16.47
C VAL A 53 6.53 7.60 -17.64
N ARG A 54 6.72 6.89 -18.76
CA ARG A 54 7.16 7.47 -20.03
C ARG A 54 5.98 7.50 -21.00
N ILE A 55 5.80 8.64 -21.66
CA ILE A 55 4.75 8.86 -22.64
C ILE A 55 5.44 8.99 -24.00
N ASP A 56 5.36 7.93 -24.79
CA ASP A 56 5.97 7.87 -26.12
C ASP A 56 5.06 8.45 -27.22
N THR A 57 3.73 8.46 -26.99
CA THR A 57 2.73 8.99 -27.92
C THR A 57 2.45 10.46 -27.65
N ASP A 58 2.45 11.30 -28.69
CA ASP A 58 2.01 12.70 -28.58
C ASP A 58 0.47 12.76 -28.43
N TYR A 59 0.02 12.99 -27.19
CA TYR A 59 -1.37 13.32 -26.90
C TYR A 59 -1.51 14.85 -26.84
N ASP A 60 -2.25 15.43 -27.79
CA ASP A 60 -2.49 16.89 -27.86
C ASP A 60 -3.01 17.46 -26.52
N ASP A 61 -3.83 16.70 -25.80
CA ASP A 61 -4.43 17.09 -24.52
C ASP A 61 -3.46 17.06 -23.33
N MET A 62 -2.37 16.29 -23.40
CA MET A 62 -1.36 16.18 -22.32
C MET A 62 -0.21 17.18 -22.49
N GLY A 63 -0.20 17.94 -23.58
CA GLY A 63 0.83 18.93 -23.85
C GLY A 63 2.21 18.32 -24.06
N PRO A 64 3.30 19.00 -23.67
CA PRO A 64 4.66 18.54 -23.96
C PRO A 64 5.12 17.40 -23.04
N LEU A 65 4.25 16.80 -22.22
CA LEU A 65 4.63 15.81 -21.22
C LEU A 65 5.22 14.55 -21.88
N LYS A 66 6.49 14.26 -21.59
CA LYS A 66 7.19 13.05 -22.07
C LYS A 66 7.52 12.06 -20.97
N ARG A 67 7.71 12.54 -19.74
CA ARG A 67 8.03 11.70 -18.58
C ARG A 67 7.45 12.30 -17.30
N ALA A 68 6.96 11.42 -16.44
CA ALA A 68 6.56 11.76 -15.08
C ALA A 68 7.27 10.81 -14.10
N ASP A 69 8.05 11.37 -13.19
CA ASP A 69 8.58 10.64 -12.05
C ASP A 69 7.69 10.90 -10.84
N ILE A 70 7.29 9.85 -10.15
CA ILE A 70 6.40 9.89 -9.00
C ILE A 70 7.13 9.23 -7.83
N LYS A 71 7.39 10.02 -6.79
CA LYS A 71 7.92 9.55 -5.51
C LYS A 71 6.85 9.69 -4.47
N SER A 72 6.55 8.63 -3.72
CA SER A 72 5.55 8.70 -2.66
C SER A 72 6.07 8.10 -1.36
N ASN A 73 5.69 8.70 -0.24
CA ASN A 73 5.78 8.13 1.09
C ASN A 73 4.37 7.95 1.64
N VAL A 74 4.03 6.76 2.14
CA VAL A 74 2.73 6.42 2.70
C VAL A 74 2.86 5.80 4.08
N VAL A 75 1.97 6.20 4.98
CA VAL A 75 1.84 5.67 6.33
C VAL A 75 0.43 5.13 6.51
N TYR A 76 0.34 3.84 6.87
CA TYR A 76 -0.91 3.18 7.23
C TYR A 76 -1.08 3.20 8.74
N LEU A 77 -2.24 3.65 9.22
CA LEU A 77 -2.51 3.78 10.66
C LEU A 77 -3.45 2.67 11.15
N PRO A 78 -3.32 2.21 12.41
CA PRO A 78 -4.16 1.14 12.98
C PRO A 78 -5.66 1.45 13.02
N ASN A 79 -6.04 2.73 12.95
CA ASN A 79 -7.44 3.18 12.86
C ASN A 79 -8.03 3.06 11.43
N LYS A 80 -7.39 2.30 10.54
CA LYS A 80 -7.80 2.10 9.14
C LYS A 80 -7.77 3.37 8.28
N THR A 81 -7.02 4.40 8.70
CA THR A 81 -6.75 5.58 7.86
C THR A 81 -5.31 5.56 7.36
N TYR A 82 -5.05 6.20 6.22
CA TYR A 82 -3.69 6.36 5.69
C TYR A 82 -3.43 7.81 5.30
N SER A 83 -2.15 8.14 5.24
CA SER A 83 -1.65 9.42 4.75
C SER A 83 -0.51 9.19 3.78
N LYS A 84 -0.58 9.83 2.62
CA LYS A 84 0.39 9.68 1.55
C LYS A 84 0.82 11.05 1.05
N SER A 85 2.13 11.26 0.99
CA SER A 85 2.76 12.44 0.38
C SER A 85 3.44 12.01 -0.91
N SER A 86 3.07 12.65 -2.02
CA SER A 86 3.62 12.34 -3.35
C SER A 86 4.22 13.57 -3.99
N THR A 87 5.41 13.42 -4.56
CA THR A 87 6.07 14.41 -5.39
C THR A 87 6.08 13.91 -6.82
N LEU A 88 5.38 14.63 -7.70
CA LEU A 88 5.34 14.38 -9.14
C LEU A 88 6.30 15.36 -9.81
N THR A 89 7.26 14.84 -10.57
CA THR A 89 8.21 15.63 -11.36
C THR A 89 7.94 15.36 -12.83
N LEU A 90 7.45 16.40 -13.53
CA LEU A 90 6.99 16.34 -14.92
C LEU A 90 8.03 16.95 -15.86
N PHE A 91 8.33 16.24 -16.95
CA PHE A 91 9.35 16.63 -17.93
C PHE A 91 8.73 16.83 -19.32
N SER A 92 9.05 17.97 -19.94
CA SER A 92 8.45 18.45 -21.20
C SER A 92 9.25 18.12 -22.48
N GLY A 93 10.30 17.28 -22.40
CA GLY A 93 11.14 16.94 -23.56
C GLY A 93 12.41 16.17 -23.18
N PRO A 94 13.19 15.69 -24.18
CA PRO A 94 14.43 14.96 -23.95
C PRO A 94 15.62 15.84 -23.52
N SER A 95 15.49 17.17 -23.58
CA SER A 95 16.56 18.10 -23.21
C SER A 95 16.52 18.45 -21.73
N GLU A 96 17.63 18.25 -21.01
CA GLU A 96 17.83 18.59 -19.59
C GLU A 96 17.72 20.09 -19.25
N ASN A 97 17.57 20.95 -20.26
CA ASN A 97 17.56 22.41 -20.11
C ASN A 97 16.18 23.03 -19.80
N VAL A 98 15.11 22.24 -19.72
CA VAL A 98 13.77 22.72 -19.32
C VAL A 98 13.53 22.36 -17.86
N LEU A 99 13.23 23.35 -17.02
CA LEU A 99 12.97 23.13 -15.60
C LEU A 99 11.74 22.23 -15.44
N PRO A 100 11.86 21.09 -14.73
CA PRO A 100 10.73 20.20 -14.54
C PRO A 100 9.67 20.88 -13.67
N LEU A 101 8.40 20.61 -13.96
CA LEU A 101 7.30 21.01 -13.08
C LEU A 101 7.19 20.02 -11.93
N THR A 102 7.32 20.51 -10.70
CA THR A 102 7.15 19.70 -9.49
C THR A 102 5.81 20.00 -8.83
N ILE A 103 4.98 18.99 -8.67
CA ILE A 103 3.69 19.05 -7.98
C ILE A 103 3.80 18.19 -6.72
N ASN A 104 3.49 18.76 -5.56
CA ASN A 104 3.36 17.98 -4.33
C ASN A 104 1.89 17.76 -4.02
N VAL A 105 1.52 16.51 -3.77
CA VAL A 105 0.15 16.10 -3.48
C VAL A 105 0.15 15.36 -2.16
N MET A 106 -0.68 15.83 -1.24
CA MET A 106 -1.02 15.10 -0.02
C MET A 106 -2.37 14.44 -0.22
N GLU A 107 -2.45 13.18 0.19
CA GLU A 107 -3.61 12.32 0.04
C GLU A 107 -3.88 11.68 1.41
N THR A 108 -5.13 11.71 1.84
CA THR A 108 -5.59 10.99 3.02
C THR A 108 -6.85 10.21 2.69
N GLY A 109 -7.08 9.12 3.40
CA GLY A 109 -8.21 8.26 3.14
C GLY A 109 -8.27 7.07 4.08
N ASN A 110 -9.08 6.10 3.68
CA ASN A 110 -9.24 4.83 4.38
C ASN A 110 -8.49 3.73 3.64
N TRP A 111 -8.01 2.76 4.41
CA TRP A 111 -7.44 1.54 3.85
C TRP A 111 -8.04 0.33 4.54
N ASP A 112 -8.14 -0.77 3.80
CA ASP A 112 -8.49 -2.07 4.36
C ASP A 112 -7.68 -3.17 3.69
N TYR A 113 -7.45 -4.26 4.41
CA TYR A 113 -6.73 -5.40 3.89
C TYR A 113 -7.56 -6.65 4.10
N SER A 114 -7.91 -7.33 3.00
CA SER A 114 -8.71 -8.55 3.06
C SER A 114 -8.40 -9.46 1.88
N GLY A 115 -8.15 -10.74 2.18
CA GLY A 115 -7.98 -11.79 1.17
C GLY A 115 -6.82 -11.50 0.21
N ASP A 116 -5.68 -11.05 0.75
CA ASP A 116 -4.48 -10.61 0.03
C ASP A 116 -4.60 -9.29 -0.75
N TYR A 117 -5.70 -8.56 -0.62
CA TYR A 117 -5.88 -7.27 -1.29
C TYR A 117 -5.87 -6.10 -0.31
N LEU A 118 -5.06 -5.11 -0.62
CA LEU A 118 -5.11 -3.77 -0.03
C LEU A 118 -6.07 -2.90 -0.83
N LEU A 119 -7.15 -2.49 -0.16
CA LEU A 119 -8.16 -1.58 -0.66
C LEU A 119 -7.81 -0.17 -0.19
N ILE A 120 -7.67 0.76 -1.12
CA ILE A 120 -7.40 2.18 -0.84
C ILE A 120 -8.58 3.02 -1.30
N ASP A 121 -9.15 3.78 -0.37
CA ASP A 121 -10.26 4.71 -0.62
C ASP A 121 -9.87 6.14 -0.18
N PRO A 122 -9.33 6.94 -1.11
CA PRO A 122 -8.93 8.32 -0.82
C PRO A 122 -10.15 9.20 -0.53
N THR A 123 -10.11 9.97 0.57
CA THR A 123 -11.19 10.88 0.95
C THR A 123 -10.84 12.35 0.71
N GLU A 124 -9.57 12.71 0.84
CA GLU A 124 -9.10 14.09 0.64
C GLU A 124 -7.81 14.13 -0.16
N PHE A 125 -7.74 15.09 -1.08
CA PHE A 125 -6.52 15.43 -1.82
C PHE A 125 -6.23 16.92 -1.64
N LYS A 126 -5.07 17.22 -1.07
CA LYS A 126 -4.55 18.57 -0.95
C LYS A 126 -3.39 18.75 -1.92
N ASP A 127 -3.61 19.62 -2.90
CA ASP A 127 -2.57 20.05 -3.83
C ASP A 127 -1.74 21.16 -3.17
N VAL A 128 -0.44 20.91 -3.05
CA VAL A 128 0.56 21.88 -2.60
C VAL A 128 1.57 22.08 -3.74
N THR A 129 1.07 22.51 -4.90
CA THR A 129 1.91 22.89 -6.04
C THR A 129 2.90 23.97 -5.59
N ALA A 130 4.20 23.65 -5.64
CA ALA A 130 5.26 24.51 -5.12
C ALA A 130 5.70 25.59 -6.13
N ASN A 131 5.38 25.46 -7.43
CA ASN A 131 5.78 26.42 -8.45
C ASN A 131 4.79 26.47 -9.64
N ASP A 132 4.54 27.68 -10.13
CA ASP A 132 3.75 27.90 -11.35
C ASP A 132 4.70 27.95 -12.54
N ASN A 133 5.01 26.79 -13.14
CA ASN A 133 5.73 26.76 -14.41
C ASN A 133 4.74 27.08 -15.56
N LYS A 134 5.13 27.97 -16.48
CA LYS A 134 4.33 28.45 -17.62
C LYS A 134 4.15 27.39 -18.72
N ASP A 135 4.92 26.31 -18.67
CA ASP A 135 4.93 25.27 -19.72
C ASP A 135 3.69 24.36 -19.71
N PHE A 136 2.96 24.31 -18.60
CA PHE A 136 1.75 23.50 -18.47
C PHE A 136 0.53 24.38 -18.21
N SER A 137 -0.49 24.26 -19.06
CA SER A 137 -1.75 24.97 -18.89
C SER A 137 -2.55 24.45 -17.69
N GLY A 138 -3.48 25.26 -17.17
CA GLY A 138 -4.34 24.85 -16.07
C GLY A 138 -5.23 23.63 -16.40
N SER A 139 -5.59 23.42 -17.67
CA SER A 139 -6.34 22.23 -18.10
C SER A 139 -5.47 20.97 -18.10
N GLN A 140 -4.21 21.07 -18.53
CA GLN A 140 -3.24 19.96 -18.50
C GLN A 140 -2.95 19.52 -17.05
N LYS A 141 -2.71 20.47 -16.13
CA LYS A 141 -2.53 20.16 -14.70
C LYS A 141 -3.74 19.42 -14.12
N LYS A 142 -4.97 19.82 -14.49
CA LYS A 142 -6.21 19.13 -14.07
C LYS A 142 -6.32 17.72 -14.64
N LEU A 143 -5.90 17.49 -15.88
CA LEU A 143 -5.91 16.17 -16.50
C LEU A 143 -4.92 15.23 -15.81
N ILE A 144 -3.69 15.67 -15.57
CA ILE A 144 -2.66 14.92 -14.84
C ILE A 144 -3.15 14.57 -13.44
N MET A 145 -3.72 15.54 -12.72
CA MET A 145 -4.29 15.32 -11.40
C MET A 145 -5.46 14.32 -11.43
N ARG A 146 -6.29 14.33 -12.47
CA ARG A 146 -7.36 13.35 -12.63
C ARG A 146 -6.81 11.94 -12.79
N VAL A 147 -5.80 11.75 -13.63
CA VAL A 147 -5.13 10.44 -13.79
C VAL A 147 -4.52 9.98 -12.48
N PHE A 148 -3.84 10.88 -11.76
CA PHE A 148 -3.27 10.57 -10.44
C PHE A 148 -4.33 10.13 -9.43
N LYS A 149 -5.46 10.83 -9.36
CA LYS A 149 -6.58 10.46 -8.47
C LYS A 149 -7.21 9.11 -8.84
N MET A 150 -7.34 8.81 -10.13
CA MET A 150 -7.82 7.51 -10.59
C MET A 150 -6.83 6.38 -10.24
N ASP A 151 -5.52 6.66 -10.23
CA ASP A 151 -4.52 5.67 -9.79
C ASP A 151 -4.54 5.44 -8.26
N ALA A 152 -4.86 6.47 -7.50
CA ALA A 152 -4.92 6.39 -6.04
C ALA A 152 -6.04 5.46 -5.53
N GLN A 153 -7.20 5.46 -6.18
CA GLN A 153 -8.34 4.62 -5.80
C GLN A 153 -8.24 3.23 -6.46
N GLN A 154 -7.57 2.29 -5.80
CA GLN A 154 -7.36 0.96 -6.34
C GLN A 154 -7.40 -0.13 -5.27
N SER A 155 -7.80 -1.32 -5.71
CA SER A 155 -7.51 -2.58 -5.04
C SER A 155 -6.21 -3.14 -5.60
N LYS A 156 -5.23 -3.40 -4.73
CA LYS A 156 -3.92 -3.96 -5.09
C LYS A 156 -3.68 -5.22 -4.30
N ARG A 157 -3.38 -6.32 -4.99
CA ARG A 157 -2.90 -7.54 -4.34
C ARG A 157 -1.55 -7.24 -3.68
N VAL A 158 -1.36 -7.68 -2.45
CA VAL A 158 -0.10 -7.54 -1.71
C VAL A 158 0.58 -8.89 -1.65
N ASP A 159 1.78 -8.97 -2.19
CA ASP A 159 2.67 -10.11 -1.98
C ASP A 159 3.86 -9.65 -1.12
N VAL A 160 4.05 -10.25 0.04
CA VAL A 160 5.15 -9.93 0.97
C VAL A 160 6.43 -10.58 0.44
N VAL A 161 7.35 -9.79 -0.11
CA VAL A 161 8.65 -10.28 -0.57
C VAL A 161 9.59 -10.49 0.64
N ASN A 162 9.59 -9.52 1.56
CA ASN A 162 10.25 -9.59 2.87
C ASN A 162 9.68 -8.50 3.80
N ASP A 163 10.16 -8.44 5.04
CA ASP A 163 9.67 -7.48 6.05
C ASP A 163 9.89 -5.99 5.69
N LYS A 164 10.66 -5.70 4.65
CA LYS A 164 10.95 -4.34 4.15
C LYS A 164 10.49 -4.10 2.71
N THR A 165 9.86 -5.08 2.07
CA THR A 165 9.50 -4.99 0.65
C THR A 165 8.18 -5.69 0.40
N LEU A 166 7.20 -4.93 -0.12
CA LEU A 166 5.91 -5.45 -0.57
C LEU A 166 5.80 -5.23 -2.07
N LEU A 167 5.34 -6.26 -2.76
CA LEU A 167 4.92 -6.15 -4.15
C LEU A 167 3.41 -5.88 -4.17
N LEU A 168 3.03 -4.78 -4.82
CA LEU A 168 1.65 -4.43 -5.07
C LEU A 168 1.32 -4.73 -6.53
N THR A 169 0.29 -5.52 -6.79
CA THR A 169 -0.15 -5.81 -8.16
C THR A 169 -1.59 -5.34 -8.35
N SER A 170 -1.81 -4.45 -9.31
CA SER A 170 -3.13 -4.01 -9.72
C SER A 170 -3.53 -4.67 -11.04
N LEU A 171 -4.83 -4.82 -11.28
CA LEU A 171 -5.34 -5.38 -12.54
C LEU A 171 -5.13 -4.46 -13.74
N ASN A 172 -5.19 -3.14 -13.53
CA ASN A 172 -5.32 -2.16 -14.61
C ASN A 172 -4.11 -1.23 -14.78
N TYR A 173 -3.29 -1.07 -13.73
CA TYR A 173 -2.26 -0.01 -13.67
C TYR A 173 -0.86 -0.57 -13.35
N GLY A 174 -0.69 -1.89 -13.52
CA GLY A 174 0.57 -2.59 -13.34
C GLY A 174 0.92 -2.93 -11.90
N SER A 175 2.19 -3.25 -11.68
CA SER A 175 2.74 -3.59 -10.37
C SER A 175 3.65 -2.48 -9.86
N GLY A 176 3.62 -2.24 -8.55
CA GLY A 176 4.48 -1.29 -7.85
C GLY A 176 5.15 -1.97 -6.66
N ILE A 177 6.26 -1.39 -6.19
CA ILE A 177 6.97 -1.88 -5.01
C ILE A 177 6.84 -0.83 -3.91
N LEU A 178 6.42 -1.29 -2.73
CA LEU A 178 6.61 -0.53 -1.49
C LEU A 178 7.86 -1.04 -0.79
N PHE A 179 8.72 -0.12 -0.38
CA PHE A 179 9.91 -0.44 0.39
C PHE A 179 10.04 0.45 1.62
N SER A 180 10.57 -0.10 2.70
CA SER A 180 10.90 0.63 3.93
C SER A 180 12.41 0.59 4.18
N HIS A 181 13.00 1.69 4.66
CA HIS A 181 14.40 1.72 5.06
C HIS A 181 14.71 0.83 6.27
#